data_AF-A0A7L5T8I3-F1
#
_entry.id   AF-A0A7L5T8I3-F1
#
_cell.length_a   1.000
_cell.length_b   1.000
_cell.length_c   1.000
_cell.angle_alpha   90.00
_cell.angle_beta   90.00
_cell.angle_gamma   90.00
#
_symmetry.space_group_name_H-M   'P 1'
#
loop_
_entity.id
_entity.type
_entity.pdbx_description
1 polymer ?
#
loop_
_entity_poly.entity_id
_entity_poly.type
_entity_poly.pdbx_seq_one_letter_code
_entity_poly.pdbx_strand_id
1 'polypeptide(L)'
;MVRRWARHPRCVARARADLRMTLASWGLPTVEEAALLVLSELITNAVRHVRVPGRQIETRYLHQGDSVRIEVHDAADPQPRLMTPPPEAVHGRGLFLVDALADQWGVTPWTVVGKAVWAVLAIPDDERASMADGQLGEG
;
A
#
# COMPACT_ATOMS: atom_id res chain seq x y z
N MET A 1 9.78 -0.76 -3.29
CA MET A 1 9.81 -2.24 -3.21
C MET A 1 8.51 -2.83 -3.74
N VAL A 2 8.53 -3.97 -4.43
CA VAL A 2 7.34 -4.63 -5.01
C VAL A 2 7.24 -6.07 -4.48
N ARG A 3 6.04 -6.50 -4.08
CA ARG A 3 5.75 -7.88 -3.63
C ARG A 3 4.46 -8.40 -4.20
N ARG A 4 4.36 -9.72 -4.36
CA ARG A 4 3.14 -10.40 -4.84
C ARG A 4 2.65 -11.41 -3.82
N TRP A 5 1.33 -11.48 -3.67
CA TRP A 5 0.66 -12.31 -2.70
C TRP A 5 -0.42 -13.15 -3.36
N ALA A 6 -0.45 -14.43 -3.02
CA ALA A 6 -1.60 -15.27 -3.35
C ALA A 6 -2.85 -14.70 -2.64
N ARG A 7 -3.95 -14.65 -3.38
CA ARG A 7 -5.20 -14.04 -2.92
C ARG A 7 -5.90 -14.91 -1.89
N HIS A 8 -5.51 -14.73 -0.63
CA HIS A 8 -5.97 -15.50 0.52
C HIS A 8 -5.96 -14.60 1.75
N PRO A 9 -6.90 -14.69 2.72
CA PRO A 9 -6.92 -13.81 3.90
C PRO A 9 -5.58 -13.74 4.67
N ARG A 10 -4.82 -14.84 4.68
CA ARG A 10 -3.45 -14.89 5.26
C ARG A 10 -2.43 -13.95 4.56
N CYS A 11 -2.72 -13.43 3.37
CA CYS A 11 -1.84 -12.47 2.69
C CYS A 11 -1.73 -11.15 3.46
N VAL A 12 -2.78 -10.73 4.18
CA VAL A 12 -2.75 -9.49 4.97
C VAL A 12 -1.64 -9.55 6.02
N ALA A 13 -1.56 -10.65 6.78
CA ALA A 13 -0.52 -10.83 7.79
C ALA A 13 0.89 -10.83 7.19
N ARG A 14 1.08 -11.46 6.03
CA ARG A 14 2.38 -11.51 5.33
C ARG A 14 2.78 -10.14 4.78
N ALA A 15 1.84 -9.42 4.17
CA ALA A 15 2.08 -8.09 3.64
C ALA A 15 2.38 -7.08 4.75
N ARG A 16 1.71 -7.19 5.90
CA ARG A 16 2.03 -6.41 7.11
C ARG A 16 3.45 -6.66 7.60
N ALA A 17 3.87 -7.92 7.70
CA ALA A 17 5.22 -8.25 8.14
C ALA A 17 6.29 -7.68 7.17
N ASP A 18 6.03 -7.78 5.86
CA ASP A 18 6.93 -7.25 4.83
C ASP A 18 7.00 -5.70 4.83
N LEU A 19 5.86 -5.02 5.00
CA LEU A 19 5.84 -3.56 5.17
C LEU A 19 6.56 -3.14 6.45
N ARG A 20 6.39 -3.87 7.56
CA ARG A 20 7.09 -3.59 8.82
C ARG A 20 8.60 -3.65 8.64
N MET A 21 9.11 -4.72 8.01
CA MET A 21 10.53 -4.85 7.70
C MET A 21 11.02 -3.73 6.76
N THR A 22 10.20 -3.34 5.79
CA THR A 22 10.52 -2.27 4.84
C THR A 22 10.65 -0.92 5.56
N LEU A 23 9.68 -0.56 6.40
CA LEU A 23 9.71 0.68 7.18
C LEU A 23 10.86 0.72 8.17
N ALA A 24 11.15 -0.41 8.84
CA ALA A 24 12.32 -0.53 9.70
C ALA A 24 13.62 -0.33 8.93
N SER A 25 13.74 -0.87 7.71
CA SER A 25 14.91 -0.66 6.85
C SER A 25 15.05 0.78 6.33
N TRP A 26 13.96 1.54 6.32
CA TRP A 26 13.95 2.97 6.01
C TRP A 26 14.10 3.86 7.24
N GLY A 27 14.13 3.28 8.44
CA GLY A 27 14.20 4.03 9.69
C GLY A 27 12.93 4.80 10.01
N LEU A 28 11.75 4.31 9.60
CA LEU A 28 10.46 4.99 9.73
C LEU A 28 9.49 4.31 10.73
N PRO A 29 9.85 4.17 12.01
CA PRO A 29 8.97 3.56 13.01
C PRO A 29 7.72 4.38 13.32
N THR A 30 7.72 5.71 13.20
CA THR A 30 6.56 6.54 13.62
C THR A 30 5.34 6.35 12.73
N VAL A 31 5.53 6.15 11.42
CA VAL A 31 4.45 5.93 10.46
C VAL A 31 3.98 4.47 10.41
N GLU A 32 4.64 3.56 11.13
CA GLU A 32 4.43 2.12 11.05
C GLU A 32 2.99 1.71 11.34
N GLU A 33 2.40 2.21 12.43
CA GLU A 33 1.05 1.82 12.82
C GLU A 33 0.01 2.20 11.76
N ALA A 34 0.02 3.47 11.32
CA ALA A 34 -0.88 3.97 10.29
C ALA A 34 -0.68 3.24 8.96
N ALA A 35 0.57 3.03 8.54
CA ALA A 35 0.94 2.33 7.31
C ALA A 35 0.45 0.89 7.29
N LEU A 36 0.62 0.15 8.39
CA LEU A 36 0.15 -1.24 8.51
C LEU A 36 -1.38 -1.33 8.46
N LEU A 37 -2.07 -0.36 9.05
CA LEU A 37 -3.53 -0.34 9.08
C LEU A 37 -4.11 0.01 7.71
N VAL A 38 -3.57 1.05 7.05
CA VAL A 38 -3.89 1.41 5.66
C VAL A 38 -3.68 0.21 4.72
N LEU A 39 -2.51 -0.44 4.78
CA LEU A 39 -2.23 -1.62 3.95
C LEU A 39 -3.25 -2.73 4.18
N SER A 40 -3.64 -2.96 5.44
CA SER A 40 -4.61 -4.00 5.79
C SER A 40 -5.98 -3.75 5.19
N GLU A 41 -6.46 -2.51 5.25
CA GLU A 41 -7.75 -2.12 4.65
C GLU A 41 -7.71 -2.21 3.12
N LEU A 42 -6.63 -1.72 2.50
CA LEU A 42 -6.47 -1.78 1.05
C LEU A 42 -6.44 -3.22 0.52
N ILE A 43 -5.65 -4.10 1.14
CA ILE A 43 -5.61 -5.53 0.76
C ILE A 43 -6.96 -6.20 1.05
N THR A 44 -7.59 -5.90 2.18
CA THR A 44 -8.91 -6.48 2.52
C THR A 44 -9.96 -6.10 1.50
N ASN A 45 -9.99 -4.84 1.06
CA ASN A 45 -10.84 -4.39 -0.04
C ASN A 45 -10.51 -5.11 -1.35
N ALA A 46 -9.23 -5.27 -1.70
CA ALA A 46 -8.82 -6.00 -2.89
C ALA A 46 -9.23 -7.48 -2.85
N VAL A 47 -9.12 -8.15 -1.70
CA VAL A 47 -9.58 -9.54 -1.49
C VAL A 47 -11.10 -9.66 -1.57
N ARG A 48 -11.87 -8.67 -1.09
CA ARG A 48 -13.34 -8.72 -1.08
C ARG A 48 -13.99 -8.38 -2.43
N HIS A 49 -13.46 -7.41 -3.17
CA HIS A 49 -14.17 -6.83 -4.32
C HIS A 49 -13.84 -7.44 -5.69
N VAL A 50 -12.67 -8.07 -5.87
CA VAL A 50 -12.34 -8.71 -7.16
C VAL A 50 -12.96 -10.11 -7.23
N ARG A 51 -13.60 -10.50 -8.33
CA ARG A 51 -14.29 -11.82 -8.44
C ARG A 51 -13.60 -12.80 -9.39
N VAL A 52 -12.34 -12.51 -9.75
CA VAL A 52 -11.60 -13.28 -10.77
C VAL A 52 -10.69 -14.30 -10.08
N PRO A 53 -10.88 -15.61 -10.32
CA PRO A 53 -9.99 -16.65 -9.83
C PRO A 53 -8.58 -16.52 -10.43
N GLY A 54 -7.55 -16.92 -9.67
CA GLY A 54 -6.16 -17.00 -10.15
C GLY A 54 -5.34 -15.71 -10.11
N ARG A 55 -5.93 -14.56 -9.76
CA ARG A 55 -5.20 -13.27 -9.68
C ARG A 55 -4.44 -13.10 -8.37
N GLN A 56 -3.23 -12.54 -8.46
CA GLN A 56 -2.42 -12.13 -7.32
C GLN A 56 -2.69 -10.67 -6.94
N ILE A 57 -2.43 -10.35 -5.67
CA ILE A 57 -2.38 -8.97 -5.18
C ILE A 57 -0.92 -8.55 -5.19
N GLU A 58 -0.62 -7.41 -5.81
CA GLU A 58 0.72 -6.82 -5.77
C GLU A 58 0.71 -5.61 -4.84
N THR A 59 1.73 -5.51 -3.99
CA THR A 59 1.94 -4.34 -3.13
C THR A 59 3.21 -3.62 -3.54
N ARG A 60 3.15 -2.30 -3.55
CA ARG A 60 4.31 -1.44 -3.78
C ARG A 60 4.44 -0.43 -2.66
N TYR A 61 5.66 -0.27 -2.16
CA TYR A 61 6.00 0.74 -1.16
C TYR A 61 7.07 1.66 -1.73
N LEU A 62 6.90 2.97 -1.58
CA LEU A 62 7.89 3.97 -1.95
C LEU A 62 8.10 4.94 -0.79
N HIS A 63 9.36 5.21 -0.46
CA HIS A 63 9.74 6.36 0.34
C HIS A 63 9.95 7.54 -0.60
N GLN A 64 9.22 8.64 -0.40
CA GLN A 64 9.23 9.83 -1.23
C GLN A 64 9.88 11.02 -0.52
N GLY A 65 10.86 10.76 0.36
CA GLY A 65 11.54 11.78 1.16
C GLY A 65 10.74 12.12 2.41
N ASP A 66 9.64 12.85 2.26
CA ASP A 66 8.78 13.32 3.36
C ASP A 66 7.53 12.47 3.60
N SER A 67 7.36 11.41 2.82
CA SER A 67 6.16 10.58 2.86
C SER A 67 6.43 9.15 2.44
N VAL A 68 5.52 8.26 2.84
CA VAL A 68 5.46 6.87 2.42
C VAL A 68 4.23 6.66 1.56
N ARG A 69 4.44 6.17 0.35
CA ARG A 69 3.37 5.77 -0.56
C ARG A 69 3.20 4.26 -0.56
N ILE A 70 1.98 3.83 -0.29
CA ILE A 70 1.54 2.43 -0.29
C ILE A 70 0.59 2.24 -1.46
N GLU A 71 0.84 1.26 -2.31
CA GLU A 71 -0.03 0.89 -3.41
C GLU A 71 -0.42 -0.57 -3.31
N VAL A 72 -1.69 -0.86 -3.59
CA VAL A 72 -2.24 -2.21 -3.71
C VAL A 72 -2.87 -2.36 -5.08
N HIS A 73 -2.36 -3.31 -5.85
CA HIS A 73 -2.75 -3.60 -7.22
C HIS A 73 -3.51 -4.92 -7.28
N ASP A 74 -4.68 -4.93 -7.90
CA ASP A 74 -5.61 -6.05 -7.88
C ASP A 74 -5.60 -6.96 -9.13
N ALA A 75 -4.58 -6.81 -10.01
CA ALA A 75 -4.45 -7.57 -11.24
C ALA A 75 -2.99 -7.84 -11.68
N ALA A 76 -2.17 -8.43 -10.81
CA ALA A 76 -0.85 -8.94 -11.22
C ALA A 76 -1.00 -10.29 -11.95
N ASP A 77 -1.36 -10.25 -13.22
CA ASP A 77 -1.37 -11.41 -14.14
C ASP A 77 0.04 -11.60 -14.74
N PRO A 78 0.58 -12.81 -14.92
CA PRO A 78 1.72 -13.02 -15.82
C PRO A 78 1.39 -12.70 -17.29
N GLN A 79 0.11 -12.64 -17.69
CA GLN A 79 -0.28 -12.15 -19.01
C GLN A 79 -1.67 -11.46 -19.01
N PRO A 80 -1.74 -10.11 -19.10
CA PRO A 80 -2.96 -9.36 -18.82
C PRO A 80 -4.06 -9.56 -19.87
N ARG A 81 -5.30 -9.85 -19.41
CA ARG A 81 -6.54 -9.84 -20.24
C ARG A 81 -7.54 -8.80 -19.75
N LEU A 82 -7.87 -7.85 -20.63
CA LEU A 82 -8.80 -6.72 -20.45
C LEU A 82 -10.08 -7.11 -19.70
N MET A 83 -10.37 -6.42 -18.59
CA MET A 83 -11.70 -6.42 -17.96
C MET A 83 -12.03 -5.03 -17.42
N THR A 84 -13.20 -4.52 -17.78
CA THR A 84 -13.73 -3.22 -17.38
C THR A 84 -14.22 -3.26 -15.92
N PRO A 85 -13.77 -2.35 -15.03
CA PRO A 85 -14.25 -2.31 -13.65
C PRO A 85 -15.63 -1.61 -13.53
N PRO A 86 -16.53 -2.05 -12.63
CA PRO A 86 -17.79 -1.36 -12.37
C PRO A 86 -17.60 -0.12 -11.46
N PRO A 87 -18.35 0.97 -11.68
CA PRO A 87 -18.24 2.23 -10.94
C PRO A 87 -18.72 2.19 -9.47
N GLU A 88 -19.40 1.13 -9.05
CA GLU A 88 -20.14 1.06 -7.77
C GLU A 88 -19.38 0.36 -6.63
N ALA A 89 -18.11 0.00 -6.83
CA ALA A 89 -17.33 -0.84 -5.90
C ALA A 89 -16.87 -0.14 -4.60
N VAL A 90 -17.46 1.01 -4.23
CA VAL A 90 -16.97 1.91 -3.18
C VAL A 90 -17.79 1.81 -1.87
N HIS A 91 -18.37 0.66 -1.58
CA HIS A 91 -19.11 0.47 -0.33
C HIS A 91 -18.23 -0.23 0.71
N GLY A 92 -17.63 0.51 1.65
CA GLY A 92 -17.00 -0.12 2.81
C GLY A 92 -16.23 0.81 3.75
N ARG A 93 -16.47 0.64 5.06
CA ARG A 93 -15.82 1.32 6.20
C ARG A 93 -14.27 1.35 6.14
N GLY A 94 -13.65 0.48 5.36
CA GLY A 94 -12.20 0.45 5.19
C GLY A 94 -11.63 1.66 4.46
N LEU A 95 -12.33 2.21 3.45
CA LEU A 95 -11.87 3.44 2.79
C LEU A 95 -12.05 4.67 3.69
N PHE A 96 -13.04 4.68 4.59
CA PHE A 96 -13.15 5.73 5.61
C PHE A 96 -11.93 5.77 6.52
N LEU A 97 -11.39 4.59 6.89
CA LEU A 97 -10.20 4.53 7.70
C LEU A 97 -8.95 4.94 6.93
N VAL A 98 -8.85 4.59 5.64
CA VAL A 98 -7.78 5.09 4.76
C VAL A 98 -7.87 6.61 4.61
N ASP A 99 -9.08 7.15 4.41
CA ASP A 99 -9.34 8.59 4.29
C ASP A 99 -8.98 9.37 5.56
N ALA A 100 -9.21 8.78 6.73
CA ALA A 100 -8.89 9.39 8.02
C ALA A 100 -7.38 9.38 8.36
N LEU A 101 -6.62 8.44 7.79
CA LEU A 101 -5.20 8.25 8.14
C LEU A 101 -4.23 8.74 7.07
N ALA A 102 -4.64 8.73 5.80
CA ALA A 102 -3.79 9.13 4.69
C ALA A 102 -3.94 10.61 4.37
N ASP A 103 -2.82 11.29 4.16
CA ASP A 103 -2.82 12.68 3.67
C ASP A 103 -3.40 12.77 2.27
N GLN A 104 -3.14 11.75 1.45
CA GLN A 104 -3.69 11.62 0.12
C GLN A 104 -3.95 10.16 -0.19
N TRP A 105 -5.05 9.87 -0.85
CA TRP A 105 -5.30 8.54 -1.39
C TRP A 105 -6.10 8.65 -2.68
N GLY A 106 -6.09 7.56 -3.45
CA GLY A 106 -6.85 7.53 -4.69
C GLY A 106 -6.83 6.17 -5.36
N VAL A 107 -7.47 6.15 -6.52
CA VAL A 107 -7.55 4.97 -7.38
C VAL A 107 -7.05 5.38 -8.75
N THR A 108 -5.98 4.75 -9.23
CA THR A 108 -5.50 4.95 -10.59
C THR A 108 -5.74 3.70 -11.44
N PRO A 109 -6.22 3.86 -12.69
CA PRO A 109 -6.26 2.75 -13.64
C PRO A 109 -4.84 2.23 -13.87
N TRP A 110 -4.65 0.91 -13.79
CA TRP A 110 -3.38 0.31 -14.17
C TRP A 110 -3.38 -0.02 -15.67
N THR A 111 -2.23 0.15 -16.32
CA THR A 111 -2.01 0.35 -17.77
C THR A 111 -2.68 -0.63 -18.75
N VAL A 112 -3.26 -1.74 -18.28
CA VAL A 112 -4.00 -2.69 -19.12
C VAL A 112 -5.22 -3.26 -18.40
N VAL A 113 -5.08 -3.67 -17.12
CA VAL A 113 -6.15 -4.22 -16.28
C VAL A 113 -5.88 -3.96 -14.81
N GLY A 114 -6.95 -3.76 -14.06
CA GLY A 114 -6.92 -3.61 -12.62
C GLY A 114 -6.82 -2.16 -12.21
N LYS A 115 -6.82 -1.96 -10.91
CA LYS A 115 -6.65 -0.66 -10.29
C LYS A 115 -5.51 -0.74 -9.28
N ALA A 116 -4.77 0.35 -9.21
CA ALA A 116 -3.95 0.62 -8.05
C ALA A 116 -4.80 1.47 -7.10
N VAL A 117 -5.11 0.94 -5.92
CA VAL A 117 -5.55 1.79 -4.81
C VAL A 117 -4.31 2.18 -4.04
N TRP A 118 -4.11 3.47 -3.84
CA TRP A 118 -2.90 3.99 -3.23
C TRP A 118 -3.24 4.99 -2.12
N ALA A 119 -2.32 5.08 -1.16
CA ALA A 119 -2.37 6.02 -0.06
C ALA A 119 -0.96 6.57 0.21
N VAL A 120 -0.89 7.82 0.63
CA VAL A 120 0.33 8.56 1.00
C VAL A 120 0.19 8.96 2.46
N LEU A 121 1.23 8.69 3.24
CA LEU A 121 1.35 9.02 4.65
C LEU A 121 2.55 9.93 4.83
N ALA A 122 2.36 11.12 5.39
CA ALA A 122 3.42 12.02 5.75
C ALA A 122 4.29 11.43 6.86
N ILE A 123 5.59 11.66 6.76
CA ILE A 123 6.55 11.34 7.80
C ILE A 123 6.63 12.57 8.73
N PRO A 124 6.42 12.40 10.04
CA PRO A 124 6.54 13.47 11.02
C PRO A 124 7.88 14.22 10.94
N ASP A 125 7.85 15.54 11.13
CA ASP A 125 9.03 16.41 10.98
C ASP A 125 10.17 16.08 11.96
N ASP A 126 9.85 15.58 13.15
CA ASP A 126 10.80 15.14 14.16
C ASP A 126 11.57 13.87 13.74
N GLU A 127 10.89 12.93 13.08
CA GLU A 127 11.53 11.75 12.48
C GLU A 127 12.38 12.14 11.27
N ARG A 128 11.91 13.08 10.44
CA ARG A 128 12.67 13.61 9.29
C ARG A 128 13.96 14.32 9.72
N ALA A 129 13.90 15.13 10.78
CA ALA A 129 15.07 15.83 11.32
C ALA A 129 16.11 14.85 11.86
N SER A 130 15.67 13.79 12.53
CA SER A 130 16.55 12.73 13.05
C SER A 130 17.29 11.96 11.95
N MET A 131 16.67 11.79 10.77
CA MET A 131 17.32 11.20 9.60
C MET A 131 18.36 12.12 8.94
N ALA A 132 18.08 13.43 8.88
CA ALA A 132 18.99 14.39 8.29
C ALA A 132 20.29 14.55 9.12
N ASP A 133 20.18 14.52 10.44
CA ASP A 133 21.34 14.61 11.35
C ASP A 133 22.21 13.34 11.30
N GLY A 134 21.63 12.15 11.10
CA GLY A 134 22.36 10.89 11.01
C GLY A 134 23.23 10.73 9.75
N GLN A 135 22.88 11.40 8.66
CA GLN A 135 23.60 11.32 7.38
C GLN A 135 24.87 12.21 7.33
N LEU A 136 25.04 13.13 8.29
CA LEU A 136 26.15 14.08 8.35
C LEU A 136 27.34 13.60 9.23
N GLY A 137 27.26 12.41 9.81
CA GLY A 137 28.19 11.90 10.83
C GLY A 137 29.28 10.91 10.37
N GLU A 138 29.35 10.54 9.08
CA GLU A 138 30.40 9.63 8.57
C GLU A 138 31.25 10.35 7.51
N GLY A 139 32.37 10.92 7.97
CA GLY A 139 33.42 11.53 7.14
C GLY A 139 34.80 11.14 7.65
#